data_AF-A0A413QBU4-F1
#
_entry.id   AF-A0A413QBU4-F1
#
_cell.length_a   1.000
_cell.length_b   1.000
_cell.length_c   1.000
_cell.angle_alpha   90.00
_cell.angle_beta   90.00
_cell.angle_gamma   90.00
#
_symmetry.space_group_name_H-M   'P 1'
#
loop_
_entity.id
_entity.type
_entity.pdbx_description
1 polymer ?
#
loop_
_entity_poly.entity_id
_entity_poly.type
_entity_poly.pdbx_seq_one_letter_code
_entity_poly.pdbx_strand_id
1 'polypeptide(L)'
;MVLNEEQRIKELREKRIAYGISQGRLAVASGITREYFNKIESGKMKPSKELLETLHKELARFNPEVPLTMLFDYVKIRFPTLDIQHIIKDILKLNINYMLHEDYGHYSYTEHYSLGDIFIYTSADEEKGVLLELKGRGCRQFESYLLAQQRSWYDFLMDALIDGGVMKRIDLAINDHTGILDIPELAEKCRKREYIGKSRSYKFYQSGELIKHREDDREYMGRTLYLGSLKSDVYFCIYEKDYEQYVKLGTPLEEADIINRFEIRLRNERAYYAVRDLLTYYDAEQTAFSIINQYVRFVDEEPDKRKNDWKLNDRWAWFIGDNRQSLKLTTKPEPYTLDRTLRWVQRQVAPTLKMLKKIDKGNGTDYMETIEQQAKLTEKHEMIIKQQTTPAKDLVE
;
A
#
# COMPACT_ATOMS: atom_id res chain seq x y z
N MET A 1 -1.70 29.00 -5.47
CA MET A 1 -2.55 30.14 -5.07
C MET A 1 -3.32 29.73 -3.84
N VAL A 2 -3.17 30.42 -2.71
CA VAL A 2 -3.94 30.15 -1.49
C VAL A 2 -5.38 30.58 -1.75
N LEU A 3 -6.32 29.64 -1.69
CA LEU A 3 -7.76 29.94 -1.83
C LEU A 3 -8.19 30.92 -0.72
N ASN A 4 -9.00 31.92 -1.07
CA ASN A 4 -9.65 32.79 -0.10
C ASN A 4 -10.55 31.95 0.82
N GLU A 5 -10.67 32.32 2.10
CA GLU A 5 -11.39 31.60 3.14
C GLU A 5 -12.87 31.39 2.79
N GLU A 6 -13.51 32.38 2.17
CA GLU A 6 -14.88 32.26 1.65
C GLU A 6 -15.01 31.17 0.57
N GLN A 7 -13.97 31.00 -0.25
CA GLN A 7 -13.96 29.97 -1.29
C GLN A 7 -13.78 28.58 -0.71
N ARG A 8 -12.97 28.42 0.34
CA ARG A 8 -12.85 27.15 1.08
C ARG A 8 -14.17 26.75 1.74
N ILE A 9 -14.89 27.70 2.35
CA ILE A 9 -16.22 27.44 2.94
C ILE A 9 -17.23 27.04 1.85
N LYS A 10 -17.17 27.68 0.68
CA LYS A 10 -18.01 27.32 -0.47
C LYS A 10 -17.70 25.89 -0.95
N GLU A 11 -16.44 25.54 -1.14
CA GLU A 11 -16.01 24.18 -1.51
C GLU A 11 -16.43 23.13 -0.48
N LEU A 12 -16.32 23.44 0.82
CA LEU A 12 -16.77 22.57 1.90
C LEU A 12 -18.27 22.26 1.75
N ARG A 13 -19.09 23.29 1.52
CA ARG A 13 -20.54 23.14 1.32
C ARG A 13 -20.87 22.33 0.07
N GLU A 14 -20.22 22.62 -1.05
CA GLU A 14 -20.43 21.92 -2.32
C GLU A 14 -20.06 20.43 -2.20
N LYS A 15 -18.90 20.11 -1.63
CA LYS A 15 -18.49 18.73 -1.38
C LYS A 15 -19.44 18.03 -0.41
N ARG A 16 -19.88 18.68 0.67
CA ARG A 16 -20.83 18.08 1.61
C ARG A 16 -22.14 17.68 0.94
N ILE A 17 -22.66 18.55 0.08
CA ILE A 17 -23.89 18.27 -0.69
C ILE A 17 -23.63 17.14 -1.69
N ALA A 18 -22.52 17.17 -2.43
CA ALA A 18 -22.14 16.11 -3.37
C ALA A 18 -21.98 14.75 -2.67
N TYR A 19 -21.47 14.73 -1.44
CA TYR A 19 -21.31 13.52 -0.64
C TYR A 19 -22.62 13.02 0.00
N GLY A 20 -23.73 13.76 -0.18
CA GLY A 20 -25.02 13.42 0.45
C GLY A 20 -25.04 13.59 1.97
N ILE A 21 -24.12 14.37 2.55
CA ILE A 21 -23.96 14.51 3.99
C ILE A 21 -24.80 15.66 4.52
N SER A 22 -25.55 15.45 5.59
CA SER A 22 -26.34 16.51 6.23
C SER A 22 -25.46 17.46 7.06
N GLN A 23 -25.90 18.70 7.26
CA GLN A 23 -25.23 19.64 8.17
C GLN A 23 -25.08 19.07 9.59
N GLY A 24 -26.09 18.33 10.07
CA GLY A 24 -26.05 17.72 11.40
C GLY A 24 -24.97 16.64 11.50
N ARG A 25 -24.85 15.79 10.48
CA ARG A 25 -23.85 14.70 10.45
C ARG A 25 -22.42 15.24 10.47
N LEU A 26 -22.12 16.25 9.65
CA LEU A 26 -20.78 16.86 9.65
C LEU A 26 -20.51 17.64 10.95
N ALA A 27 -21.50 18.38 11.47
CA ALA A 27 -21.34 19.14 12.71
C ALA A 27 -20.99 18.24 13.90
N VAL A 28 -21.69 17.11 14.05
CA VAL A 28 -21.40 16.12 15.11
C VAL A 28 -20.00 15.54 14.95
N ALA A 29 -19.61 15.14 13.74
CA ALA A 29 -18.27 14.60 13.47
C ALA A 29 -17.16 15.63 13.78
N SER A 30 -17.43 16.92 13.57
CA SER A 30 -16.49 18.00 13.85
C SER A 30 -16.63 18.61 15.25
N GLY A 31 -17.41 18.01 16.15
CA GLY A 31 -17.54 18.45 17.55
C GLY A 31 -18.23 19.81 17.74
N ILE A 32 -19.06 20.25 16.80
CA ILE A 32 -19.78 21.52 16.85
C ILE A 32 -21.30 21.33 16.74
N THR A 33 -22.07 22.35 17.09
CA THR A 33 -23.53 22.30 16.94
C THR A 33 -23.93 22.52 15.47
N ARG A 34 -25.05 21.90 15.06
CA ARG A 34 -25.63 22.11 13.72
C ARG A 34 -25.90 23.60 13.43
N GLU A 35 -26.36 24.34 14.44
CA GLU A 35 -26.65 25.78 14.29
C GLU A 35 -25.37 26.58 14.04
N TYR A 36 -24.29 26.26 14.75
CA TYR A 36 -23.00 26.90 14.56
C TYR A 36 -22.44 26.60 13.16
N PHE A 37 -22.50 25.35 12.72
CA PHE A 37 -22.10 24.98 11.37
C PHE A 37 -22.94 25.67 10.28
N ASN A 38 -24.25 25.82 10.50
CA ASN A 38 -25.14 26.55 9.59
C ASN A 38 -24.75 28.03 9.45
N LYS A 39 -24.34 28.69 10.54
CA LYS A 39 -23.83 30.07 10.50
C LYS A 39 -22.53 30.18 9.70
N ILE A 40 -21.68 29.16 9.73
CA ILE A 40 -20.46 29.07 8.91
C ILE A 40 -20.82 28.92 7.43
N GLU A 41 -21.62 27.91 7.05
CA GLU A 41 -22.00 27.68 5.64
C GLU A 41 -22.84 28.80 5.01
N SER A 42 -23.53 29.59 5.84
CA SER A 42 -24.32 30.76 5.39
C SER A 42 -23.51 32.06 5.36
N GLY A 43 -22.22 32.03 5.71
CA GLY A 43 -21.36 33.21 5.73
C GLY A 43 -21.64 34.18 6.87
N LYS A 44 -22.56 33.84 7.79
CA LYS A 44 -22.92 34.67 8.95
C LYS A 44 -21.86 34.63 10.05
N MET A 45 -20.93 33.69 9.98
CA MET A 45 -19.86 33.52 10.95
C MET A 45 -18.60 32.99 10.28
N LYS A 46 -17.44 33.51 10.69
CA LYS A 46 -16.13 33.03 10.24
C LYS A 46 -15.61 32.00 11.24
N PRO A 47 -15.30 30.76 10.82
CA PRO A 47 -14.65 29.77 11.67
C PRO A 47 -13.19 30.17 11.94
N SER A 48 -12.56 29.58 12.95
CA SER A 48 -11.10 29.61 13.03
C SER A 48 -10.50 28.76 11.90
N LYS A 49 -9.22 29.01 11.56
CA LYS A 49 -8.49 28.19 10.59
C LYS A 49 -8.48 26.70 10.97
N GLU A 50 -8.20 26.42 12.25
CA GLU A 50 -8.19 25.07 12.81
C GLU A 50 -9.54 24.36 12.69
N LEU A 51 -10.65 25.08 12.94
CA LEU A 51 -11.98 24.52 12.78
C LEU A 51 -12.29 24.24 11.30
N LEU A 52 -11.92 25.15 10.40
CA LEU A 52 -12.12 24.95 8.96
C LEU A 52 -11.34 23.74 8.44
N GLU A 53 -10.11 23.55 8.90
CA GLU A 53 -9.30 22.35 8.60
C GLU A 53 -9.95 21.08 9.16
N THR A 54 -10.44 21.13 10.40
CA THR A 54 -11.18 20.01 11.01
C THR A 54 -12.41 19.66 10.19
N LEU A 55 -13.21 20.64 9.77
CA LEU A 55 -14.40 20.44 8.94
C LEU A 55 -14.08 19.78 7.60
N HIS A 56 -13.03 20.23 6.91
CA HIS A 56 -12.59 19.62 5.66
C HIS A 56 -12.09 18.18 5.86
N LYS A 57 -11.34 17.92 6.93
CA LYS A 57 -10.84 16.60 7.28
C LYS A 57 -11.98 15.62 7.56
N GLU A 58 -12.94 16.02 8.40
CA GLU A 58 -14.12 15.19 8.71
C GLU A 58 -15.02 14.99 7.49
N LEU A 59 -15.18 16.02 6.65
CA LEU A 59 -15.93 15.88 5.40
C LEU A 59 -15.28 14.89 4.44
N ALA A 60 -13.95 14.90 4.33
CA ALA A 60 -13.21 13.97 3.46
C ALA A 60 -13.46 12.50 3.82
N ARG A 61 -13.62 12.17 5.12
CA ARG A 61 -13.97 10.83 5.58
C ARG A 61 -15.32 10.35 5.07
N PHE A 62 -16.24 11.28 4.81
CA PHE A 62 -17.54 10.97 4.23
C PHE A 62 -17.56 10.97 2.71
N ASN A 63 -16.41 11.08 2.04
CA ASN A 63 -16.33 10.96 0.60
C ASN A 63 -16.98 9.62 0.18
N PRO A 64 -18.08 9.64 -0.61
CA PRO A 64 -18.79 8.44 -1.01
C PRO A 64 -17.98 7.64 -2.03
N GLU A 65 -17.00 8.25 -2.69
CA GLU A 65 -16.23 7.58 -3.73
C GLU A 65 -15.21 6.62 -3.12
N VAL A 66 -14.25 7.05 -2.27
CA VAL A 66 -13.24 6.11 -1.74
C VAL A 66 -12.47 6.60 -0.49
N PRO A 67 -13.02 6.55 0.74
CA PRO A 67 -12.27 6.94 1.94
C PRO A 67 -11.28 5.85 2.36
N LEU A 68 -11.62 4.58 2.05
CA LEU A 68 -10.76 3.41 2.21
C LEU A 68 -10.74 2.61 0.90
N THR A 69 -9.59 2.07 0.51
CA THR A 69 -9.48 1.00 -0.51
C THR A 69 -8.88 -0.25 0.09
N MET A 70 -9.26 -1.44 -0.39
CA MET A 70 -8.63 -2.70 0.01
C MET A 70 -7.94 -3.36 -1.18
N LEU A 71 -6.74 -3.91 -1.00
CA LEU A 71 -5.99 -4.56 -2.06
C LEU A 71 -5.07 -5.67 -1.54
N PHE A 72 -4.58 -6.53 -2.44
CA PHE A 72 -3.48 -7.47 -2.15
C PHE A 72 -2.14 -6.75 -2.22
N ASP A 73 -1.36 -6.78 -1.13
CA ASP A 73 -0.06 -6.09 -1.05
C ASP A 73 1.14 -7.05 -0.95
N TYR A 74 0.87 -8.33 -0.73
CA TYR A 74 1.88 -9.38 -0.80
C TYR A 74 1.23 -10.74 -1.08
N VAL A 75 1.81 -11.51 -1.99
CA VAL A 75 1.42 -12.90 -2.24
C VAL A 75 2.66 -13.76 -2.35
N LYS A 76 2.71 -14.85 -1.59
CA LYS A 76 3.80 -15.83 -1.64
C LYS A 76 3.26 -17.24 -1.51
N ILE A 77 3.49 -18.01 -2.56
CA ILE A 77 2.93 -19.35 -2.74
C ILE A 77 4.07 -20.27 -3.14
N ARG A 78 4.18 -21.40 -2.44
CA ARG A 78 5.14 -22.46 -2.78
C ARG A 78 4.39 -23.62 -3.42
N PHE A 79 4.73 -23.95 -4.64
CA PHE A 79 4.20 -25.09 -5.38
C PHE A 79 5.12 -26.31 -5.17
N PRO A 80 4.58 -27.48 -4.81
CA PRO A 80 5.34 -28.71 -4.59
C PRO A 80 5.72 -29.37 -5.94
N THR A 81 6.35 -28.62 -6.83
CA THR A 81 6.81 -29.08 -8.14
C THR A 81 8.16 -28.46 -8.46
N LEU A 82 8.96 -29.13 -9.29
CA LEU A 82 10.17 -28.57 -9.90
C LEU A 82 9.92 -28.01 -11.30
N ASP A 83 8.73 -28.21 -11.85
CA ASP A 83 8.36 -27.71 -13.18
C ASP A 83 8.01 -26.23 -13.12
N ILE A 84 9.04 -25.40 -13.28
CA ILE A 84 8.85 -23.95 -13.33
C ILE A 84 8.09 -23.49 -14.57
N GLN A 85 8.18 -24.24 -15.69
CA GLN A 85 7.46 -23.86 -16.91
C GLN A 85 5.95 -23.99 -16.70
N HIS A 86 5.52 -25.05 -16.02
CA HIS A 86 4.14 -25.24 -15.61
C HIS A 86 3.64 -24.05 -14.76
N ILE A 87 4.40 -23.64 -13.74
CA ILE A 87 4.02 -22.50 -12.90
C ILE A 87 3.92 -21.20 -13.71
N ILE A 88 4.87 -20.95 -14.62
CA ILE A 88 4.89 -19.73 -15.43
C ILE A 88 3.74 -19.70 -16.46
N LYS A 89 3.56 -20.79 -17.21
CA LYS A 89 2.65 -20.84 -18.36
C LYS A 89 1.23 -21.24 -17.99
N ASP A 90 1.05 -22.21 -17.11
CA ASP A 90 -0.27 -22.79 -16.87
C ASP A 90 -0.97 -22.10 -15.68
N ILE A 91 -0.21 -21.78 -14.62
CA ILE A 91 -0.76 -21.14 -13.41
C ILE A 91 -0.77 -19.61 -13.55
N LEU A 92 0.40 -19.01 -13.81
CA LEU A 92 0.52 -17.55 -13.96
C LEU A 92 0.03 -17.06 -15.34
N LYS A 93 0.02 -17.95 -16.35
CA LYS A 93 -0.34 -17.61 -17.74
C LYS A 93 0.49 -16.47 -18.31
N LEU A 94 1.79 -16.52 -18.03
CA LEU A 94 2.78 -15.56 -18.48
C LEU A 94 3.67 -16.18 -19.56
N ASN A 95 4.05 -15.36 -20.54
CA ASN A 95 4.91 -15.80 -21.62
C ASN A 95 6.36 -15.93 -21.15
N ILE A 96 6.86 -17.17 -21.12
CA ILE A 96 8.20 -17.49 -20.61
C ILE A 96 9.32 -16.79 -21.38
N ASN A 97 9.11 -16.41 -22.64
CA ASN A 97 10.11 -15.77 -23.49
C ASN A 97 10.46 -14.34 -23.06
N TYR A 98 9.75 -13.82 -22.05
CA TYR A 98 10.00 -12.52 -21.44
C TYR A 98 10.54 -12.62 -20.03
N MET A 99 10.75 -13.82 -19.51
CA MET A 99 11.35 -14.02 -18.19
C MET A 99 12.86 -13.77 -18.24
N LEU A 100 13.35 -12.95 -17.32
CA LEU A 100 14.77 -12.81 -17.02
C LEU A 100 15.17 -13.91 -16.04
N HIS A 101 16.17 -14.72 -16.41
CA HIS A 101 16.74 -15.76 -15.54
C HIS A 101 18.05 -15.27 -14.92
N GLU A 102 18.26 -15.62 -13.66
CA GLU A 102 19.46 -15.29 -12.88
C GLU A 102 19.87 -16.49 -12.02
N ASP A 103 21.16 -16.83 -12.03
CA ASP A 103 21.77 -17.99 -11.33
C ASP A 103 22.00 -17.75 -9.82
N TYR A 104 21.18 -16.90 -9.21
CA TYR A 104 21.14 -16.70 -7.76
C TYR A 104 19.71 -16.61 -7.28
N GLY A 105 19.45 -16.95 -6.02
CA GLY A 105 18.12 -16.88 -5.44
C GLY A 105 18.08 -16.28 -4.03
N HIS A 106 16.90 -16.35 -3.43
CA HIS A 106 16.65 -15.98 -2.04
C HIS A 106 16.05 -17.16 -1.30
N TYR A 107 16.01 -17.11 0.03
CA TYR A 107 15.38 -18.15 0.85
C TYR A 107 15.97 -19.56 0.62
N SER A 108 17.27 -19.65 0.32
CA SER A 108 18.01 -20.88 -0.04
C SER A 108 17.60 -21.53 -1.37
N TYR A 109 16.84 -20.83 -2.21
CA TYR A 109 16.71 -21.17 -3.62
C TYR A 109 17.97 -20.74 -4.37
N THR A 110 18.33 -21.48 -5.41
CA THR A 110 19.61 -21.31 -6.11
C THR A 110 19.51 -20.38 -7.30
N GLU A 111 18.32 -20.23 -7.88
CA GLU A 111 18.08 -19.40 -9.07
C GLU A 111 16.68 -18.79 -9.04
N HIS A 112 16.43 -17.81 -9.92
CA HIS A 112 15.10 -17.26 -10.12
C HIS A 112 14.83 -16.76 -11.54
N TYR A 113 13.55 -16.69 -11.85
CA TYR A 113 12.99 -16.08 -13.04
C TYR A 113 12.19 -14.85 -12.63
N SER A 114 12.25 -13.80 -13.44
CA SER A 114 11.51 -12.58 -13.17
C SER A 114 10.94 -11.90 -14.41
N LEU A 115 9.74 -11.35 -14.23
CA LEU A 115 9.09 -10.45 -15.17
C LEU A 115 8.79 -9.16 -14.40
N GLY A 116 9.64 -8.14 -14.51
CA GLY A 116 9.54 -6.95 -13.68
C GLY A 116 9.66 -7.25 -12.18
N ASP A 117 8.59 -6.98 -11.42
CA ASP A 117 8.48 -7.21 -9.97
C ASP A 117 7.79 -8.55 -9.61
N ILE A 118 7.58 -9.45 -10.58
CA ILE A 118 7.10 -10.82 -10.36
C ILE A 118 8.31 -11.75 -10.28
N PHE A 119 8.49 -12.45 -9.15
CA PHE A 119 9.63 -13.34 -8.93
C PHE A 119 9.18 -14.79 -8.74
N ILE A 120 9.83 -15.72 -9.45
CA ILE A 120 9.64 -17.15 -9.34
C ILE A 120 11.00 -17.79 -9.01
N TYR A 121 11.17 -18.27 -7.79
CA TYR A 121 12.40 -18.92 -7.35
C TYR A 121 12.30 -20.43 -7.54
N THR A 122 13.40 -21.06 -7.92
CA THR A 122 13.50 -22.52 -8.04
C THR A 122 14.86 -23.03 -7.55
N SER A 123 14.92 -24.33 -7.28
CA SER A 123 16.12 -25.06 -6.89
C SER A 123 15.93 -26.54 -7.19
N ALA A 124 17.01 -27.30 -7.28
CA ALA A 124 16.95 -28.76 -7.45
C ALA A 124 16.39 -29.53 -6.23
N ASP A 125 16.01 -28.82 -5.16
CA ASP A 125 15.46 -29.38 -3.93
C ASP A 125 13.94 -29.57 -4.04
N GLU A 126 13.51 -30.83 -4.18
CA GLU A 126 12.10 -31.22 -4.30
C GLU A 126 11.24 -30.77 -3.10
N GLU A 127 11.82 -30.68 -1.90
CA GLU A 127 11.07 -30.22 -0.72
C GLU A 127 10.73 -28.73 -0.82
N LYS A 128 11.59 -27.95 -1.50
CA LYS A 128 11.34 -26.52 -1.75
C LYS A 128 10.36 -26.32 -2.90
N GLY A 129 10.49 -27.08 -3.97
CA GLY A 129 9.68 -26.89 -5.18
C GLY A 129 9.90 -25.50 -5.80
N VAL A 130 8.84 -24.90 -6.33
CA VAL A 130 8.86 -23.56 -6.96
C VAL A 130 8.16 -22.54 -6.06
N LEU A 131 8.74 -21.35 -5.92
CA LEU A 131 8.23 -20.29 -5.03
C LEU A 131 7.91 -19.02 -5.81
N LEU A 132 6.63 -18.69 -5.90
CA LEU A 132 6.16 -17.39 -6.36
C LEU A 132 6.26 -16.36 -5.24
N GLU A 133 6.76 -15.16 -5.55
CA GLU A 133 6.70 -14.00 -4.68
C GLU A 133 6.28 -12.74 -5.45
N LEU A 134 5.12 -12.19 -5.06
CA LEU A 134 4.61 -10.90 -5.49
C LEU A 134 4.64 -9.95 -4.29
N LYS A 135 5.51 -8.94 -4.33
CA LYS A 135 5.48 -7.81 -3.38
C LYS A 135 4.44 -6.79 -3.82
N GLY A 136 4.19 -5.71 -3.08
CA GLY A 136 3.16 -4.72 -3.44
C GLY A 136 3.16 -4.27 -4.91
N ARG A 137 4.33 -3.89 -5.46
CA ARG A 137 4.48 -3.57 -6.90
C ARG A 137 4.22 -4.78 -7.80
N GLY A 138 4.75 -5.95 -7.43
CA GLY A 138 4.49 -7.20 -8.14
C GLY A 138 3.00 -7.57 -8.16
N CYS A 139 2.24 -7.29 -7.10
CA CYS A 139 0.79 -7.45 -7.08
C CYS A 139 0.10 -6.50 -8.07
N ARG A 140 0.48 -5.20 -8.09
CA ARG A 140 -0.09 -4.22 -9.06
C ARG A 140 0.25 -4.59 -10.50
N GLN A 141 1.47 -5.06 -10.74
CA GLN A 141 1.90 -5.57 -12.04
C GLN A 141 1.12 -6.82 -12.45
N PHE A 142 0.98 -7.78 -11.53
CA PHE A 142 0.26 -9.01 -11.80
C PHE A 142 -1.23 -8.78 -12.07
N GLU A 143 -1.85 -7.79 -11.42
CA GLU A 143 -3.22 -7.35 -11.74
C GLU A 143 -3.37 -6.90 -13.21
N SER A 144 -2.32 -6.33 -13.82
CA SER A 144 -2.34 -5.98 -15.24
C SER A 144 -2.40 -7.22 -16.14
N TYR A 145 -1.73 -8.30 -15.75
CA TYR A 145 -1.75 -9.57 -16.48
C TYR A 145 -3.06 -10.32 -16.23
N LEU A 146 -3.55 -10.36 -15.00
CA LEU A 146 -4.87 -10.92 -14.69
C LEU A 146 -5.96 -10.23 -15.52
N LEU A 147 -5.93 -8.89 -15.61
CA LEU A 147 -6.87 -8.14 -16.44
C LEU A 147 -6.76 -8.51 -17.92
N ALA A 148 -5.54 -8.61 -18.47
CA ALA A 148 -5.32 -9.02 -19.86
C ALA A 148 -5.81 -10.47 -20.13
N GLN A 149 -5.68 -11.36 -19.13
CA GLN A 149 -6.16 -12.74 -19.15
C GLN A 149 -7.66 -12.87 -18.87
N GLN A 150 -8.37 -11.78 -18.59
CA GLN A 150 -9.76 -11.78 -18.12
C GLN A 150 -9.97 -12.61 -16.84
N ARG A 151 -8.97 -12.62 -15.96
CA ARG A 151 -8.95 -13.29 -14.66
C ARG A 151 -8.98 -12.27 -13.53
N SER A 152 -9.48 -12.70 -12.39
CA SER A 152 -9.41 -12.00 -11.12
C SER A 152 -8.37 -12.65 -10.20
N TRP A 153 -8.10 -12.00 -9.06
CA TRP A 153 -7.34 -12.62 -7.97
C TRP A 153 -7.96 -13.94 -7.50
N TYR A 154 -9.30 -14.05 -7.52
CA TYR A 154 -10.00 -15.26 -7.08
C TYR A 154 -9.73 -16.43 -8.04
N ASP A 155 -9.75 -16.18 -9.35
CA ASP A 155 -9.43 -17.21 -10.35
C ASP A 155 -8.00 -17.71 -10.19
N PHE A 156 -7.05 -16.79 -10.03
CA PHE A 156 -5.65 -17.15 -9.79
C PHE A 156 -5.44 -17.93 -8.48
N LEU A 157 -6.03 -17.48 -7.37
CA LEU A 157 -5.89 -18.16 -6.09
C LEU A 157 -6.55 -19.54 -6.09
N MET A 158 -7.65 -19.70 -6.83
CA MET A 158 -8.31 -20.99 -7.03
C MET A 158 -7.40 -21.94 -7.83
N ASP A 159 -6.87 -21.50 -8.98
CA ASP A 159 -5.94 -22.29 -9.80
C ASP A 159 -4.71 -22.70 -8.99
N ALA A 160 -4.15 -21.77 -8.22
CA ALA A 160 -2.99 -22.04 -7.37
C ALA A 160 -3.28 -23.08 -6.27
N LEU A 161 -4.49 -23.08 -5.68
CA LEU A 161 -4.86 -24.09 -4.68
C LEU A 161 -5.14 -25.46 -5.31
N ILE A 162 -5.79 -25.50 -6.47
CA ILE A 162 -6.04 -26.74 -7.23
C ILE A 162 -4.71 -27.43 -7.55
N ASP A 163 -3.69 -26.64 -7.90
CA ASP A 163 -2.34 -27.13 -8.19
C ASP A 163 -1.51 -27.49 -6.92
N GLY A 164 -2.13 -27.51 -5.73
CA GLY A 164 -1.43 -27.84 -4.49
C GLY A 164 -0.53 -26.74 -3.95
N GLY A 165 -0.73 -25.50 -4.39
CA GLY A 165 -0.02 -24.31 -3.92
C GLY A 165 -0.16 -24.11 -2.41
N VAL A 166 0.98 -24.06 -1.72
CA VAL A 166 1.05 -23.84 -0.28
C VAL A 166 1.18 -22.35 0.00
N MET A 167 0.14 -21.77 0.59
CA MET A 167 0.09 -20.36 0.97
C MET A 167 1.10 -20.05 2.07
N LYS A 168 2.21 -19.39 1.71
CA LYS A 168 3.28 -19.03 2.65
C LYS A 168 3.08 -17.65 3.24
N ARG A 169 2.58 -16.69 2.44
CA ARG A 169 2.21 -15.35 2.94
C ARG A 169 1.17 -14.68 2.04
N ILE A 170 0.19 -14.05 2.67
CA ILE A 170 -0.74 -13.12 2.03
C ILE A 170 -0.81 -11.88 2.90
N ASP A 171 -0.70 -10.70 2.28
CA ASP A 171 -0.98 -9.44 2.94
C ASP A 171 -2.17 -8.76 2.25
N LEU A 172 -3.23 -8.50 3.01
CA LEU A 172 -4.33 -7.61 2.61
C LEU A 172 -4.06 -6.23 3.18
N ALA A 173 -4.07 -5.20 2.34
CA ALA A 173 -3.87 -3.82 2.75
C ALA A 173 -5.16 -3.02 2.63
N ILE A 174 -5.45 -2.21 3.64
CA ILE A 174 -6.48 -1.18 3.63
C ILE A 174 -5.76 0.17 3.57
N ASN A 175 -5.93 0.91 2.49
CA ASN A 175 -5.43 2.27 2.38
C ASN A 175 -6.45 3.22 2.98
N ASP A 176 -5.97 4.16 3.76
CA ASP A 176 -6.74 5.26 4.33
C ASP A 176 -6.31 6.56 3.64
N HIS A 177 -7.22 7.09 2.83
CA HIS A 177 -7.01 8.28 2.00
C HIS A 177 -7.28 9.59 2.76
N THR A 178 -7.73 9.51 4.01
CA THR A 178 -8.29 10.66 4.75
C THR A 178 -7.71 10.83 6.15
N GLY A 179 -6.80 9.94 6.57
CA GLY A 179 -6.21 9.98 7.90
C GLY A 179 -7.21 9.62 8.99
N ILE A 180 -8.07 8.62 8.75
CA ILE A 180 -8.93 8.00 9.77
C ILE A 180 -8.08 7.37 10.86
N LEU A 181 -7.03 6.63 10.51
CA LEU A 181 -6.15 5.96 11.45
C LEU A 181 -5.02 6.90 11.91
N ASP A 182 -5.15 7.47 13.11
CA ASP A 182 -4.07 8.28 13.71
C ASP A 182 -3.08 7.39 14.43
N ILE A 183 -1.94 7.17 13.79
CA ILE A 183 -0.92 6.23 14.28
C ILE A 183 -0.35 6.66 15.64
N PRO A 184 0.00 7.94 15.89
CA PRO A 184 0.31 8.43 17.24
C PRO A 184 -0.77 8.12 18.28
N GLU A 185 -2.04 8.41 17.98
CA GLU A 185 -3.15 8.13 18.89
C GLU A 185 -3.24 6.63 19.20
N LEU A 186 -3.22 5.77 18.19
CA LEU A 186 -3.28 4.32 18.35
C LEU A 186 -2.09 3.78 19.16
N ALA A 187 -0.88 4.30 18.93
CA ALA A 187 0.30 3.93 19.70
C ALA A 187 0.17 4.34 21.18
N GLU A 188 -0.42 5.52 21.45
CA GLU A 188 -0.70 5.97 22.81
C GLU A 188 -1.75 5.10 23.49
N LYS A 189 -2.81 4.70 22.78
CA LYS A 189 -3.80 3.74 23.30
C LYS A 189 -3.16 2.39 23.63
N CYS A 190 -2.19 1.92 22.84
CA CYS A 190 -1.40 0.73 23.20
C CYS A 190 -0.63 0.92 24.52
N ARG A 191 0.01 2.08 24.74
CA ARG A 191 0.73 2.40 26.00
C ARG A 191 -0.20 2.43 27.20
N LYS A 192 -1.37 3.08 27.07
CA LYS A 192 -2.39 3.19 28.12
C LYS A 192 -3.16 1.89 28.37
N ARG A 193 -2.88 0.82 27.62
CA ARG A 193 -3.62 -0.44 27.65
C ARG A 193 -5.09 -0.26 27.23
N GLU A 194 -5.39 0.73 26.40
CA GLU A 194 -6.67 0.97 25.72
C GLU A 194 -6.78 0.15 24.41
N TYR A 195 -6.19 -1.04 24.44
CA TYR A 195 -6.11 -2.00 23.35
C TYR A 195 -6.47 -3.39 23.89
N ILE A 196 -7.35 -4.08 23.20
CA ILE A 196 -7.74 -5.47 23.46
C ILE A 196 -7.32 -6.29 22.25
N GLY A 197 -6.41 -7.23 22.44
CA GLY A 197 -6.00 -8.10 21.35
C GLY A 197 -5.41 -9.42 21.83
N LYS A 198 -5.31 -10.38 20.91
CA LYS A 198 -4.74 -11.71 21.19
C LYS A 198 -3.24 -11.65 21.48
N SER A 199 -2.52 -10.75 20.81
CA SER A 199 -1.13 -10.48 21.11
C SER A 199 -0.99 -9.27 22.03
N ARG A 200 -0.09 -9.37 23.00
CA ARG A 200 0.24 -8.29 23.95
C ARG A 200 1.47 -7.48 23.52
N SER A 201 2.07 -7.79 22.38
CA SER A 201 3.24 -7.07 21.86
C SER A 201 2.83 -6.04 20.81
N TYR A 202 3.34 -4.82 20.92
CA TYR A 202 3.33 -3.84 19.85
C TYR A 202 4.72 -3.22 19.71
N LYS A 203 5.01 -2.64 18.53
CA LYS A 203 6.21 -1.82 18.31
C LYS A 203 5.81 -0.54 17.60
N PHE A 204 6.26 0.59 18.12
CA PHE A 204 6.05 1.88 17.50
C PHE A 204 7.40 2.44 17.06
N TYR A 205 7.51 2.78 15.78
CA TYR A 205 8.69 3.37 15.17
C TYR A 205 8.38 4.76 14.67
N GLN A 206 9.38 5.61 14.80
CA GLN A 206 9.38 7.01 14.43
C GLN A 206 10.70 7.24 13.69
N SER A 207 10.63 7.55 12.41
CA SER A 207 11.79 7.64 11.52
C SER A 207 11.77 8.95 10.73
N GLY A 208 12.85 9.73 10.80
CA GLY A 208 13.03 10.98 10.05
C GLY A 208 14.38 11.03 9.33
N GLU A 209 14.52 11.93 8.35
CA GLU A 209 15.82 12.25 7.74
C GLU A 209 16.54 13.32 8.56
N LEU A 210 17.79 13.06 9.00
CA LEU A 210 18.60 14.02 9.78
C LEU A 210 19.07 15.24 8.96
N ILE A 211 18.85 15.25 7.64
CA ILE A 211 19.48 16.19 6.70
C ILE A 211 18.42 16.87 5.82
N LYS A 212 17.48 17.58 6.42
CA LYS A 212 16.82 18.77 5.83
C LYS A 212 16.56 19.76 6.97
N HIS A 213 16.76 21.04 6.67
CA HIS A 213 16.90 22.13 7.64
C HIS A 213 15.84 22.14 8.77
N ARG A 214 16.34 22.31 10.01
CA ARG A 214 15.68 22.51 11.31
C ARG A 214 15.36 21.22 12.09
N GLU A 215 16.16 21.00 13.13
CA GLU A 215 16.10 19.89 14.10
C GLU A 215 14.82 19.85 14.95
N ASP A 216 13.83 20.73 14.71
CA ASP A 216 12.60 20.86 15.51
C ASP A 216 11.29 20.53 14.78
N ASP A 217 11.30 20.23 13.47
CA ASP A 217 10.05 19.92 12.76
C ASP A 217 9.67 18.44 12.92
N ARG A 218 8.92 18.13 13.99
CA ARG A 218 8.19 16.84 14.19
C ARG A 218 7.30 16.43 13.01
N GLU A 219 7.10 17.33 12.06
CA GLU A 219 6.29 17.19 10.85
C GLU A 219 6.96 16.31 9.77
N TYR A 220 8.27 16.05 9.86
CA TYR A 220 9.02 15.25 8.88
C TYR A 220 9.45 13.85 9.36
N MET A 221 8.68 13.24 10.28
CA MET A 221 8.94 11.89 10.75
C MET A 221 7.80 10.94 10.40
N GLY A 222 8.14 9.91 9.61
CA GLY A 222 7.27 8.79 9.31
C GLY A 222 7.04 7.92 10.53
N ARG A 223 5.80 7.47 10.71
CA ARG A 223 5.36 6.69 11.87
C ARG A 223 4.86 5.33 11.43
N THR A 224 5.21 4.31 12.20
CA THR A 224 4.79 2.93 11.95
C THR A 224 4.46 2.23 13.26
N LEU A 225 3.28 1.62 13.33
CA LEU A 225 2.81 0.81 14.44
C LEU A 225 2.63 -0.64 13.99
N TYR A 226 3.40 -1.53 14.59
CA TYR A 226 3.21 -2.97 14.48
C TYR A 226 2.40 -3.48 15.66
N LEU A 227 1.34 -4.24 15.38
CA LEU A 227 0.51 -4.91 16.38
C LEU A 227 0.69 -6.43 16.22
N GLY A 228 1.23 -7.09 17.24
CA GLY A 228 1.66 -8.49 17.15
C GLY A 228 3.16 -8.66 16.95
N SER A 229 3.61 -9.91 16.95
CA SER A 229 5.03 -10.25 16.77
C SER A 229 5.35 -10.37 15.28
N LEU A 230 6.48 -9.81 14.83
CA LEU A 230 6.93 -10.01 13.44
C LEU A 230 7.28 -11.48 13.12
N LYS A 231 7.36 -12.33 14.14
CA LYS A 231 7.59 -13.78 14.02
C LYS A 231 6.28 -14.58 14.02
N SER A 232 5.12 -14.00 14.38
CA SER A 232 3.85 -14.73 14.37
C SER A 232 3.25 -14.86 12.97
N ASP A 233 2.34 -15.81 12.82
CA ASP A 233 1.60 -16.02 11.56
C ASP A 233 0.54 -14.96 11.28
N VAL A 234 0.19 -14.13 12.27
CA VAL A 234 -0.64 -12.94 12.10
C VAL A 234 0.01 -11.78 12.81
N TYR A 235 0.13 -10.66 12.12
CA TYR A 235 0.40 -9.36 12.72
C TYR A 235 -0.12 -8.24 11.81
N PHE A 236 -0.33 -7.07 12.39
CA PHE A 236 -0.78 -5.89 11.65
C PHE A 236 0.33 -4.85 11.58
N CYS A 237 0.40 -4.12 10.47
CA CYS A 237 1.31 -3.01 10.28
C CYS A 237 0.52 -1.78 9.83
N ILE A 238 0.54 -0.72 10.62
CA ILE A 238 -0.12 0.55 10.32
C ILE A 238 0.98 1.58 10.13
N TYR A 239 1.01 2.29 9.01
CA TYR A 239 2.06 3.28 8.76
C TYR A 239 1.63 4.40 7.82
N GLU A 240 2.33 5.53 7.91
CA GLU A 240 2.16 6.71 7.04
C GLU A 240 2.73 6.39 5.64
N LYS A 241 1.83 6.10 4.69
CA LYS A 241 2.15 5.67 3.33
C LYS A 241 2.60 6.83 2.46
N ASP A 242 2.01 8.00 2.67
CA ASP A 242 2.42 9.26 2.07
C ASP A 242 3.89 9.56 2.36
N TYR A 243 4.31 9.44 3.62
CA TYR A 243 5.69 9.60 4.05
C TYR A 243 6.59 8.50 3.49
N GLU A 244 6.13 7.24 3.47
CA GLU A 244 6.86 6.15 2.81
C GLU A 244 7.14 6.47 1.33
N GLN A 245 6.15 7.00 0.61
CA GLN A 245 6.28 7.40 -0.79
C GLN A 245 7.16 8.64 -0.96
N TYR A 246 7.07 9.62 -0.07
CA TYR A 246 7.97 10.76 -0.06
C TYR A 246 9.43 10.33 0.12
N VAL A 247 9.74 9.43 1.04
CA VAL A 247 11.13 8.96 1.23
C VAL A 247 11.60 8.13 0.03
N LYS A 248 10.78 7.18 -0.45
CA LYS A 248 11.19 6.26 -1.53
C LYS A 248 11.20 6.92 -2.90
N LEU A 249 10.23 7.79 -3.16
CA LEU A 249 9.91 8.33 -4.48
C LEU A 249 10.02 9.88 -4.50
N GLY A 250 10.19 10.57 -3.38
CA GLY A 250 10.19 12.03 -3.39
C GLY A 250 8.86 12.64 -3.85
N THR A 251 7.77 11.87 -3.81
CA THR A 251 6.43 12.37 -4.06
C THR A 251 6.07 13.35 -2.94
N PRO A 252 5.69 14.61 -3.24
CA PRO A 252 5.24 15.55 -2.22
C PRO A 252 4.08 14.98 -1.41
N LEU A 253 4.03 15.27 -0.10
CA LEU A 253 3.01 14.72 0.79
C LEU A 253 1.60 15.18 0.37
N GLU A 254 1.47 16.40 -0.13
CA GLU A 254 0.21 16.99 -0.60
C GLU A 254 -0.32 16.33 -1.88
N GLU A 255 0.54 15.62 -2.61
CA GLU A 255 0.20 14.89 -3.83
C GLU A 255 -0.06 13.39 -3.56
N ALA A 256 0.16 12.93 -2.32
CA ALA A 256 -0.03 11.53 -1.97
C ALA A 256 -1.53 11.18 -1.89
N ASP A 257 -1.93 10.18 -2.67
CA ASP A 257 -3.30 9.65 -2.67
C ASP A 257 -3.63 8.90 -1.38
N ILE A 258 -2.63 8.21 -0.80
CA ILE A 258 -2.79 7.36 0.38
C ILE A 258 -2.03 7.98 1.54
N ILE A 259 -2.76 8.36 2.59
CA ILE A 259 -2.18 8.91 3.82
C ILE A 259 -1.63 7.77 4.66
N ASN A 260 -2.48 6.85 5.10
CA ASN A 260 -2.07 5.69 5.90
C ASN A 260 -2.34 4.38 5.18
N ARG A 261 -1.60 3.34 5.54
CA ARG A 261 -1.90 1.97 5.15
C ARG A 261 -1.94 1.07 6.37
N PHE A 262 -2.99 0.25 6.45
CA PHE A 262 -3.16 -0.84 7.41
C PHE A 262 -2.99 -2.18 6.68
N GLU A 263 -1.93 -2.92 6.99
CA GLU A 263 -1.67 -4.24 6.40
C GLU A 263 -2.00 -5.35 7.40
N ILE A 264 -2.84 -6.28 6.97
CA ILE A 264 -3.11 -7.57 7.62
C ILE A 264 -2.11 -8.56 7.03
N ARG A 265 -1.07 -8.91 7.79
CA ARG A 265 -0.02 -9.81 7.32
C ARG A 265 -0.22 -11.20 7.87
N LEU A 266 -0.41 -12.16 6.97
CA LEU A 266 -0.76 -13.54 7.28
C LEU A 266 0.29 -14.48 6.71
N ARG A 267 0.70 -15.48 7.49
CA ARG A 267 1.67 -16.50 7.05
C ARG A 267 1.11 -17.91 7.25
N ASN A 268 1.66 -18.84 6.49
CA ASN A 268 1.42 -20.28 6.63
C ASN A 268 -0.08 -20.60 6.72
N GLU A 269 -0.52 -21.33 7.73
CA GLU A 269 -1.93 -21.71 7.92
C GLU A 269 -2.88 -20.52 7.93
N ARG A 270 -2.46 -19.37 8.48
CA ARG A 270 -3.31 -18.16 8.53
C ARG A 270 -3.50 -17.56 7.15
N ALA A 271 -2.48 -17.63 6.29
CA ALA A 271 -2.60 -17.25 4.90
C ALA A 271 -3.54 -18.21 4.15
N TYR A 272 -3.39 -19.53 4.37
CA TYR A 272 -4.27 -20.54 3.78
C TYR A 272 -5.75 -20.31 4.13
N TYR A 273 -6.06 -20.15 5.43
CA TYR A 273 -7.44 -19.95 5.85
C TYR A 273 -8.03 -18.63 5.33
N ALA A 274 -7.25 -17.57 5.23
CA ALA A 274 -7.73 -16.32 4.63
C ALA A 274 -8.03 -16.47 3.13
N VAL A 275 -7.17 -17.18 2.37
CA VAL A 275 -7.45 -17.48 0.96
C VAL A 275 -8.70 -18.35 0.81
N ARG A 276 -8.85 -19.38 1.66
CA ARG A 276 -10.03 -20.23 1.67
C ARG A 276 -11.30 -19.41 1.95
N ASP A 277 -11.27 -18.53 2.95
CA ASP A 277 -12.43 -17.70 3.30
C ASP A 277 -12.75 -16.71 2.17
N LEU A 278 -11.74 -16.10 1.54
CA LEU A 278 -11.91 -15.26 0.35
C LEU A 278 -12.62 -16.01 -0.79
N LEU A 279 -12.19 -17.23 -1.11
CA LEU A 279 -12.78 -18.06 -2.16
C LEU A 279 -14.15 -18.65 -1.77
N THR A 280 -14.45 -18.74 -0.48
CA THR A 280 -15.74 -19.26 -0.01
C THR A 280 -16.81 -18.18 -0.06
N TYR A 281 -16.49 -16.97 0.43
CA TYR A 281 -17.47 -15.90 0.59
C TYR A 281 -17.49 -14.91 -0.57
N TYR A 282 -16.42 -14.84 -1.37
CA TYR A 282 -16.21 -13.79 -2.38
C TYR A 282 -16.36 -12.37 -1.80
N ASP A 283 -16.06 -12.24 -0.51
CA ASP A 283 -16.18 -10.99 0.25
C ASP A 283 -14.85 -10.73 0.99
N ALA A 284 -14.07 -9.83 0.42
CA ALA A 284 -12.78 -9.43 0.99
C ALA A 284 -12.94 -8.60 2.27
N GLU A 285 -14.02 -7.82 2.40
CA GLU A 285 -14.29 -7.05 3.61
C GLU A 285 -14.62 -7.96 4.78
N GLN A 286 -15.55 -8.87 4.60
CA GLN A 286 -15.90 -9.87 5.60
C GLN A 286 -14.65 -10.64 6.05
N THR A 287 -13.81 -11.07 5.11
CA THR A 287 -12.58 -11.81 5.45
C THR A 287 -11.60 -10.92 6.23
N ALA A 288 -11.29 -9.72 5.75
CA ALA A 288 -10.35 -8.82 6.39
C ALA A 288 -10.80 -8.41 7.80
N PHE A 289 -12.05 -7.96 7.95
CA PHE A 289 -12.54 -7.46 9.24
C PHE A 289 -12.88 -8.57 10.22
N SER A 290 -13.23 -9.79 9.77
CA SER A 290 -13.32 -10.94 10.70
C SER A 290 -11.97 -11.23 11.36
N ILE A 291 -10.87 -11.12 10.61
CA ILE A 291 -9.50 -11.26 11.13
C ILE A 291 -9.15 -10.09 12.04
N ILE A 292 -9.38 -8.83 11.61
CA ILE A 292 -9.07 -7.65 12.43
C ILE A 292 -9.83 -7.72 13.77
N ASN A 293 -11.15 -7.88 13.73
CA ASN A 293 -12.01 -7.84 14.91
C ASN A 293 -11.71 -8.97 15.90
N GLN A 294 -11.23 -10.12 15.42
CA GLN A 294 -10.82 -11.22 16.27
C GLN A 294 -9.49 -10.94 17.01
N TYR A 295 -8.61 -10.10 16.46
CA TYR A 295 -7.25 -9.93 16.96
C TYR A 295 -6.97 -8.59 17.62
N VAL A 296 -7.65 -7.51 17.23
CA VAL A 296 -7.40 -6.15 17.72
C VAL A 296 -8.70 -5.35 17.82
N ARG A 297 -8.87 -4.67 18.95
CA ARG A 297 -9.85 -3.61 19.17
C ARG A 297 -9.21 -2.48 19.96
N PHE A 298 -9.41 -1.25 19.50
CA PHE A 298 -9.08 -0.04 20.25
C PHE A 298 -10.35 0.46 20.94
N VAL A 299 -10.21 0.77 22.23
CA VAL A 299 -11.33 1.10 23.13
C VAL A 299 -11.02 2.37 23.89
N ASP A 300 -12.04 3.05 24.39
CA ASP A 300 -11.87 4.21 25.28
C ASP A 300 -12.16 3.80 26.72
N GLU A 301 -11.32 4.24 27.66
CA GLU A 301 -11.47 3.88 29.07
C GLU A 301 -12.82 4.36 29.65
N GLU A 302 -13.53 3.44 30.27
CA GLU A 302 -14.73 3.71 31.07
C GLU A 302 -14.48 3.19 32.50
N PRO A 303 -14.14 4.09 33.45
CA PRO A 303 -13.67 3.70 34.79
C PRO A 303 -14.61 2.76 35.55
N ASP A 304 -15.92 2.91 35.33
CA ASP A 304 -16.96 2.13 36.01
C ASP A 304 -17.24 0.76 35.35
N LYS A 305 -16.51 0.41 34.29
CA LYS A 305 -16.72 -0.82 33.51
C LYS A 305 -15.47 -1.68 33.46
N ARG A 306 -15.66 -2.99 33.26
CA ARG A 306 -14.54 -3.89 32.96
C ARG A 306 -13.97 -3.52 31.61
N LYS A 307 -12.65 -3.67 31.44
CA LYS A 307 -11.95 -3.36 30.19
C LYS A 307 -12.57 -4.00 28.94
N ASN A 308 -13.08 -5.23 29.04
CA ASN A 308 -13.72 -5.90 27.89
C ASN A 308 -15.06 -5.28 27.48
N ASP A 309 -15.67 -4.50 28.36
CA ASP A 309 -16.96 -3.82 28.20
C ASP A 309 -16.78 -2.33 27.89
N TRP A 310 -15.53 -1.85 27.77
CA TRP A 310 -15.22 -0.50 27.33
C TRP A 310 -15.71 -0.27 25.90
N LYS A 311 -16.29 0.91 25.66
CA LYS A 311 -16.73 1.31 24.32
C LYS A 311 -15.59 1.30 23.31
N LEU A 312 -15.91 1.00 22.06
CA LEU A 312 -14.96 1.15 20.95
C LEU A 312 -14.60 2.63 20.77
N ASN A 313 -13.34 2.88 20.42
CA ASN A 313 -12.92 4.20 19.99
C ASN A 313 -13.65 4.57 18.68
N ASP A 314 -14.18 5.79 18.60
CA ASP A 314 -15.07 6.19 17.50
C ASP A 314 -14.41 6.10 16.12
N ARG A 315 -13.12 6.49 16.00
CA ARG A 315 -12.37 6.39 14.75
C ARG A 315 -12.10 4.95 14.36
N TRP A 316 -11.80 4.10 15.35
CA TRP A 316 -11.63 2.67 15.14
C TRP A 316 -12.94 1.99 14.73
N ALA A 317 -14.07 2.33 15.37
CA ALA A 317 -15.39 1.83 15.06
C ALA A 317 -15.76 2.14 13.59
N TRP A 318 -15.54 3.39 13.16
CA TRP A 318 -15.75 3.78 11.77
C TRP A 318 -14.86 2.97 10.81
N PHE A 319 -13.57 2.83 11.11
CA PHE A 319 -12.62 2.06 10.30
C PHE A 319 -13.10 0.61 10.09
N ILE A 320 -13.56 -0.05 11.15
CA ILE A 320 -14.02 -1.45 11.10
C ILE A 320 -15.44 -1.65 10.54
N GLY A 321 -16.11 -0.58 10.08
CA GLY A 321 -17.36 -0.70 9.31
C GLY A 321 -18.56 0.04 9.90
N ASP A 322 -18.45 0.67 11.07
CA ASP A 322 -19.58 1.41 11.62
C ASP A 322 -19.85 2.69 10.81
N ASN A 323 -21.10 2.89 10.41
CA ASN A 323 -21.56 4.09 9.69
C ASN A 323 -20.82 4.44 8.37
N ARG A 324 -20.21 3.45 7.70
CA ARG A 324 -19.59 3.59 6.36
C ARG A 324 -20.11 2.55 5.35
N GLN A 325 -19.87 2.80 4.06
CA GLN A 325 -20.19 1.83 3.00
C GLN A 325 -19.27 0.61 3.09
N SER A 326 -19.75 -0.52 2.56
CA SER A 326 -18.98 -1.76 2.44
C SER A 326 -17.76 -1.55 1.56
N LEU A 327 -16.62 -2.06 2.02
CA LEU A 327 -15.34 -1.99 1.35
C LEU A 327 -15.23 -3.14 0.34
N LYS A 328 -14.79 -2.86 -0.88
CA LYS A 328 -14.57 -3.90 -1.89
C LYS A 328 -13.08 -4.09 -2.13
N LEU A 329 -12.71 -5.29 -2.59
CA LEU A 329 -11.39 -5.53 -3.13
C LEU A 329 -11.21 -4.68 -4.39
N THR A 330 -10.23 -3.79 -4.35
CA THR A 330 -9.84 -2.89 -5.44
C THR A 330 -8.60 -3.44 -6.13
N THR A 331 -8.66 -3.56 -7.44
CA THR A 331 -7.48 -3.75 -8.29
C THR A 331 -6.97 -2.38 -8.76
N LYS A 332 -5.65 -2.19 -8.75
CA LYS A 332 -4.99 -1.01 -9.32
C LYS A 332 -3.88 -1.51 -10.25
N PRO A 333 -4.23 -2.03 -11.45
CA PRO A 333 -3.24 -2.51 -12.40
C PRO A 333 -2.23 -1.41 -12.73
N GLU A 334 -0.95 -1.67 -12.46
CA GLU A 334 0.15 -0.76 -12.80
C GLU A 334 1.22 -1.55 -13.57
N PRO A 335 1.69 -1.08 -14.74
CA PRO A 335 2.75 -1.77 -15.46
C PRO A 335 4.07 -1.74 -14.68
N TYR A 336 4.98 -2.65 -15.02
CA TYR A 336 6.35 -2.59 -14.50
C TYR A 336 7.01 -1.27 -14.94
N THR A 337 7.55 -0.52 -13.99
CA THR A 337 8.23 0.77 -14.26
C THR A 337 9.71 0.74 -13.87
N LEU A 338 10.51 1.54 -14.57
CA LEU A 338 11.93 1.78 -14.26
C LEU A 338 12.14 2.95 -13.29
N ASP A 339 11.13 3.36 -12.52
CA ASP A 339 11.19 4.57 -11.69
C ASP A 339 12.38 4.60 -10.73
N ARG A 340 12.74 3.45 -10.15
CA ARG A 340 13.92 3.37 -9.28
C ARG A 340 15.21 3.64 -10.04
N THR A 341 15.36 3.04 -11.22
CA THR A 341 16.51 3.23 -12.10
C THR A 341 16.58 4.68 -12.57
N LEU A 342 15.47 5.26 -13.03
CA LEU A 342 15.40 6.64 -13.49
C LEU A 342 15.79 7.64 -12.39
N ARG A 343 15.30 7.44 -11.16
CA ARG A 343 15.68 8.29 -10.01
C ARG A 343 17.14 8.11 -9.63
N TRP A 344 17.66 6.88 -9.66
CA TRP A 344 19.07 6.64 -9.41
C TRP A 344 19.93 7.36 -10.45
N VAL A 345 19.58 7.28 -11.74
CA VAL A 345 20.24 8.06 -12.79
C VAL A 345 20.15 9.55 -12.50
N GLN A 346 18.97 10.07 -12.19
CA GLN A 346 18.76 11.50 -11.90
C GLN A 346 19.59 11.99 -10.71
N ARG A 347 19.69 11.22 -9.63
CA ARG A 347 20.36 11.63 -8.39
C ARG A 347 21.87 11.38 -8.40
N GLN A 348 22.30 10.22 -8.89
CA GLN A 348 23.67 9.75 -8.75
C GLN A 348 24.50 9.97 -10.02
N VAL A 349 23.88 9.86 -11.19
CA VAL A 349 24.60 9.82 -12.47
C VAL A 349 24.52 11.15 -13.22
N ALA A 350 23.34 11.78 -13.25
CA ALA A 350 23.06 12.97 -14.05
C ALA A 350 23.95 14.19 -13.72
N PRO A 351 24.29 14.49 -12.44
CA PRO A 351 25.22 15.60 -12.13
C PRO A 351 26.60 15.39 -12.76
N THR A 352 27.15 14.19 -12.65
CA THR A 352 28.45 13.81 -13.25
C THR A 352 28.39 13.83 -14.77
N LEU A 353 27.33 13.28 -15.38
CA LEU A 353 27.12 13.36 -16.82
C LEU A 353 27.05 14.82 -17.30
N LYS A 354 26.34 15.69 -16.57
CA LYS A 354 26.25 17.11 -16.90
C LYS A 354 27.59 17.82 -16.81
N MET A 355 28.42 17.47 -15.82
CA MET A 355 29.79 17.96 -15.70
C MET A 355 30.65 17.53 -16.89
N LEU A 356 30.67 16.23 -17.21
CA LEU A 356 31.46 15.69 -18.33
C LEU A 356 31.05 16.32 -19.67
N LYS A 357 29.75 16.43 -19.96
CA LYS A 357 29.26 17.09 -21.18
C LYS A 357 29.70 18.56 -21.30
N LYS A 358 29.86 19.27 -20.18
CA LYS A 358 30.39 20.65 -20.17
C LYS A 358 31.88 20.69 -20.46
N ILE A 359 32.65 19.76 -19.90
CA ILE A 359 34.10 19.63 -20.14
C ILE A 359 34.34 19.29 -21.61
N ASP A 360 33.63 18.31 -22.17
CA ASP A 360 33.72 17.91 -23.58
C ASP A 360 33.48 19.09 -24.51
N LYS A 361 32.39 19.82 -24.30
CA LYS A 361 32.07 21.02 -25.09
C LYS A 361 33.13 22.12 -24.96
N GLY A 362 33.70 22.32 -23.77
CA GLY A 362 34.72 23.34 -23.53
C GLY A 362 36.07 23.01 -24.15
N ASN A 363 36.42 21.73 -24.21
CA ASN A 363 37.70 21.25 -24.71
C ASN A 363 37.66 20.81 -26.18
N GLY A 364 36.47 20.73 -26.78
CA GLY A 364 36.30 20.18 -28.13
C GLY A 364 36.54 18.67 -28.19
N THR A 365 36.26 17.95 -27.10
CA THR A 365 36.38 16.48 -27.02
C THR A 365 35.02 15.80 -27.04
N ASP A 366 34.99 14.49 -27.26
CA ASP A 366 33.80 13.65 -27.44
C ASP A 366 33.81 12.40 -26.54
N TYR A 367 34.44 12.49 -25.36
CA TYR A 367 34.61 11.33 -24.47
C TYR A 367 33.28 10.70 -24.07
N MET A 368 32.25 11.51 -23.79
CA MET A 368 30.95 10.99 -23.40
C MET A 368 30.28 10.18 -24.52
N GLU A 369 30.36 10.67 -25.76
CA GLU A 369 29.81 9.97 -26.91
C GLU A 369 30.58 8.67 -27.18
N THR A 370 31.91 8.71 -27.07
CA THR A 370 32.77 7.52 -27.19
C THR A 370 32.41 6.45 -26.15
N ILE A 371 32.22 6.84 -24.88
CA ILE A 371 31.85 5.91 -23.80
C ILE A 371 30.49 5.26 -24.10
N GLU A 372 29.52 6.04 -24.56
CA GLU A 372 28.17 5.55 -24.88
C GLU A 372 28.21 4.58 -26.07
N GLN A 373 28.96 4.90 -27.14
CA GLN A 373 29.11 4.03 -28.30
C GLN A 373 29.83 2.71 -27.98
N GLN A 374 30.78 2.73 -27.03
CA GLN A 374 31.52 1.54 -26.60
C GLN A 374 30.73 0.68 -25.60
N ALA A 375 29.74 1.25 -24.91
CA ALA A 375 28.92 0.53 -23.96
C ALA A 375 28.09 -0.54 -24.67
N LYS A 376 28.18 -1.79 -24.19
CA LYS A 376 27.40 -2.89 -24.72
C LYS A 376 26.25 -3.22 -23.78
N LEU A 377 25.07 -3.41 -24.34
CA LEU A 377 23.93 -3.96 -23.60
C LEU A 377 24.23 -5.42 -23.23
N THR A 378 23.93 -5.79 -21.99
CA THR A 378 23.97 -7.17 -21.54
C THR A 378 22.65 -7.85 -21.92
N GLU A 379 22.60 -9.18 -21.92
CA GLU A 379 21.35 -9.93 -22.14
C GLU A 379 20.23 -9.48 -21.18
N LYS A 380 20.60 -9.14 -19.94
CA LYS A 380 19.70 -8.55 -18.96
C LYS A 380 19.14 -7.20 -19.42
N HIS A 381 19.97 -6.31 -19.94
CA HIS A 381 19.49 -5.02 -20.46
C HIS A 381 18.53 -5.23 -21.62
N GLU A 382 18.85 -6.13 -22.55
CA GLU A 382 17.97 -6.46 -23.69
C GLU A 382 16.64 -7.03 -23.22
N MET A 383 16.65 -7.94 -22.23
CA MET A 383 15.41 -8.49 -21.68
C MET A 383 14.57 -7.42 -20.98
N ILE A 384 15.19 -6.52 -20.21
CA ILE A 384 14.47 -5.40 -19.58
C ILE A 384 13.85 -4.48 -20.64
N ILE A 385 14.58 -4.16 -21.72
CA ILE A 385 14.05 -3.38 -22.85
C ILE A 385 12.84 -4.09 -23.45
N LYS A 386 12.96 -5.39 -23.71
CA LYS A 386 11.88 -6.22 -24.25
C LYS A 386 10.65 -6.21 -23.34
N GLN A 387 10.82 -6.37 -22.03
CA GLN A 387 9.74 -6.28 -21.05
C GLN A 387 9.07 -4.90 -21.02
N GLN A 388 9.84 -3.81 -21.13
CA GLN A 388 9.33 -2.43 -21.09
C GLN A 388 8.61 -1.98 -22.35
N THR A 389 8.98 -2.55 -23.50
CA THR A 389 8.48 -2.15 -24.82
C THR A 389 7.38 -3.04 -25.37
N THR A 390 7.06 -4.14 -24.66
CA THR A 390 6.03 -5.09 -25.06
C THR A 390 4.70 -4.80 -24.34
N PRO A 391 3.56 -4.70 -25.06
CA PRO A 391 2.25 -4.56 -24.45
C PRO A 391 1.89 -5.73 -23.53
N ALA A 392 1.13 -5.48 -22.46
CA ALA A 392 0.75 -6.50 -21.48
C ALA A 392 0.05 -7.73 -22.10
N LYS A 393 -0.76 -7.53 -23.16
CA LYS A 393 -1.44 -8.60 -23.89
C LYS A 393 -0.50 -9.61 -24.57
N ASP A 394 0.73 -9.21 -24.87
CA ASP A 394 1.72 -10.07 -25.54
C ASP A 394 2.68 -10.71 -24.51
N LEU A 395 2.57 -10.30 -23.23
CA LEU A 395 3.29 -10.87 -22.09
C LEU A 395 2.51 -11.98 -21.38
N VAL A 396 1.28 -12.23 -21.78
CA VAL A 396 0.41 -13.30 -21.28
C VAL A 396 0.23 -14.39 -22.34
N GLU A 397 -0.07 -15.61 -21.90
CA GLU A 397 -0.39 -16.77 -22.78
C GLU A 397 -1.83 -16.75 -23.28
#